data_AF-A0A7J9T2R1-F1
#
_entry.id   AF-A0A7J9T2R1-F1
#
_cell.length_a   1.000
_cell.length_b   1.000
_cell.length_c   1.000
_cell.angle_alpha   90.00
_cell.angle_beta   90.00
_cell.angle_gamma   90.00
#
_symmetry.space_group_name_H-M   'P 1'
#
loop_
_entity.id
_entity.type
_entity.pdbx_description
1 polymer ?
#
loop_
_entity_poly.entity_id
_entity_poly.type
_entity_poly.pdbx_seq_one_letter_code
_entity_poly.pdbx_strand_id
1 'polypeptide(L)'
;MREAGFGRFLAAIGLALSVSEIIGCRYLNVDSKPGSMSFYERLGFRVVERYRQTDFPKMYIDMRPVVERMQPEESLSDFEV
;
A
#
# COMPACT_ATOMS: atom_id res chain seq x y z
N MET A 1 16.06 -8.49 -3.92
CA MET A 1 15.70 -7.30 -3.12
C MET A 1 16.35 -7.49 -1.76
N ARG A 2 17.20 -6.57 -1.27
CA ARG A 2 17.77 -6.69 0.08
C ARG A 2 16.66 -6.49 1.12
N GLU A 3 16.63 -7.27 2.19
CA GLU A 3 15.57 -7.28 3.22
C GLU A 3 15.22 -5.88 3.77
N ALA A 4 16.21 -4.99 3.87
CA ALA A 4 16.04 -3.61 4.32
C ALA A 4 15.08 -2.77 3.45
N GLY A 5 14.93 -3.08 2.16
CA GLY A 5 14.05 -2.34 1.25
C GLY A 5 12.56 -2.62 1.50
N PHE A 6 12.23 -3.85 1.90
CA PHE A 6 10.85 -4.24 2.18
C PHE A 6 10.33 -3.62 3.48
N GLY A 7 11.16 -3.59 4.53
CA GLY A 7 10.79 -2.95 5.80
C GLY A 7 10.50 -1.44 5.63
N ARG A 8 11.31 -0.73 4.85
CA ARG A 8 11.06 0.69 4.52
C ARG A 8 9.78 0.91 3.73
N PHE A 9 9.47 -0.01 2.82
CA PHE A 9 8.22 0.02 2.06
C PHE A 9 7.01 -0.14 3.00
N LEU A 10 7.04 -1.12 3.91
CA LEU A 10 5.96 -1.31 4.90
C LEU A 10 5.78 -0.07 5.80
N ALA A 11 6.88 0.54 6.25
CA ALA A 11 6.84 1.77 7.02
C ALA A 11 6.18 2.93 6.24
N ALA A 12 6.47 3.05 4.93
CA ALA A 12 5.82 4.04 4.08
C ALA A 12 4.32 3.79 3.91
N ILE A 13 3.89 2.52 3.79
CA ILE A 13 2.47 2.15 3.77
C ILE A 13 1.80 2.52 5.10
N GLY A 14 2.42 2.20 6.23
CA GLY A 14 1.92 2.58 7.56
C GLY A 14 1.73 4.09 7.71
N LEU A 15 2.71 4.88 7.26
CA LEU A 15 2.59 6.34 7.26
C LEU A 15 1.44 6.83 6.37
N ALA A 16 1.28 6.26 5.17
CA ALA A 16 0.19 6.60 4.28
C ALA A 16 -1.19 6.28 4.88
N LEU A 17 -1.29 5.17 5.62
CA LEU A 17 -2.49 4.80 6.38
C LEU A 17 -2.79 5.81 7.49
N SER A 18 -1.80 6.16 8.31
CA SER A 18 -1.99 7.17 9.37
C SER A 18 -2.41 8.53 8.81
N VAL A 19 -1.83 8.96 7.68
CA VAL A 19 -2.27 10.20 7.01
C VAL A 19 -3.69 10.05 6.46
N SER A 20 -4.08 8.87 5.98
CA SER A 20 -5.41 8.61 5.45
C SER A 20 -6.54 8.81 6.47
N GLU A 21 -6.27 8.60 7.76
CA GLU A 21 -7.24 8.84 8.84
C GLU A 21 -7.54 10.33 9.03
N ILE A 22 -6.59 11.20 8.68
CA ILE A 22 -6.72 12.65 8.84
C ILE A 22 -7.42 13.29 7.63
N ILE A 23 -6.99 12.92 6.42
CA ILE A 23 -7.42 13.62 5.19
C ILE A 23 -8.32 12.78 4.27
N GLY A 24 -8.49 11.50 4.56
CA GLY A 24 -9.11 10.52 3.67
C GLY A 24 -8.20 10.17 2.49
N CYS A 25 -7.68 8.94 2.44
CA CYS A 25 -6.93 8.44 1.28
C CYS A 25 -7.56 7.16 0.74
N ARG A 26 -8.09 7.23 -0.49
CA ARG A 26 -8.66 6.07 -1.16
C ARG A 26 -7.64 5.28 -1.98
N TYR A 27 -6.65 5.97 -2.55
CA TYR A 27 -5.70 5.34 -3.47
C TYR A 27 -4.27 5.73 -3.14
N LEU A 28 -3.40 4.73 -3.05
CA LEU A 28 -1.96 4.95 -3.04
C LEU A 28 -1.41 4.69 -4.45
N ASN A 29 -0.62 5.62 -4.96
CA ASN A 29 -0.02 5.52 -6.29
C ASN A 29 1.50 5.40 -6.18
N VAL A 30 2.13 4.65 -7.08
CA VAL A 30 3.58 4.54 -7.19
C VAL A 30 4.03 4.59 -8.64
N ASP A 31 5.11 5.34 -8.88
CA ASP A 31 5.85 5.29 -10.12
C ASP A 31 6.92 4.18 -9.97
N SER A 32 6.67 3.04 -10.62
CA SER A 32 7.51 1.86 -10.49
C SER A 32 8.68 1.91 -11.47
N LYS A 33 9.74 1.14 -11.21
CA LYS A 33 10.69 0.75 -12.26
C LYS A 33 10.07 -0.42 -13.04
N PRO A 34 10.26 -0.54 -14.37
CA PRO A 34 9.67 -1.65 -15.15
C PRO A 34 9.97 -3.03 -14.56
N GLY A 35 11.22 -3.28 -14.14
CA GLY A 35 11.63 -4.55 -13.52
C GLY A 35 11.07 -4.80 -12.10
N SER A 36 10.40 -3.83 -11.49
CA SER A 36 9.82 -3.92 -10.14
C SER A 36 8.29 -4.03 -10.12
N MET A 37 7.62 -4.01 -11.27
CA MET A 37 6.15 -4.07 -11.33
C MET A 37 5.59 -5.30 -10.61
N SER A 38 6.19 -6.47 -10.83
CA SER A 38 5.75 -7.73 -10.21
C SER A 38 5.79 -7.71 -8.68
N PHE A 39 6.66 -6.90 -8.08
CA PHE A 39 6.67 -6.70 -6.62
C PHE A 39 5.39 -6.03 -6.13
N TYR A 40 5.00 -4.94 -6.78
CA TYR A 40 3.78 -4.22 -6.43
C TYR A 40 2.52 -5.02 -6.79
N GLU A 41 2.52 -5.75 -7.90
CA GLU A 41 1.41 -6.65 -8.28
C GLU A 41 1.14 -7.70 -7.21
N ARG A 42 2.18 -8.32 -6.64
CA ARG A 42 2.05 -9.28 -5.52
C ARG A 42 1.46 -8.66 -4.25
N LEU A 43 1.61 -7.35 -4.09
CA LEU A 43 1.06 -6.58 -2.97
C LEU A 43 -0.35 -6.02 -3.26
N GLY A 44 -0.93 -6.35 -4.43
CA GLY A 44 -2.28 -5.95 -4.80
C GLY A 44 -2.38 -4.64 -5.59
N PHE A 45 -1.26 -4.03 -5.98
CA PHE A 45 -1.28 -2.88 -6.88
C PHE A 45 -1.66 -3.30 -8.30
N ARG A 46 -2.39 -2.43 -8.98
CA ARG A 46 -2.77 -2.55 -10.39
C ARG A 46 -2.00 -1.53 -11.20
N VAL A 47 -1.54 -1.92 -12.39
CA VAL A 47 -0.95 -0.97 -13.32
C VAL A 47 -2.03 -0.15 -14.02
N VAL A 48 -1.71 1.10 -14.31
CA VAL A 48 -2.50 1.93 -15.21
C VAL A 48 -2.01 1.62 -16.64
N GLU A 49 -2.78 0.83 -17.40
CA GLU A 49 -2.34 0.22 -18.66
C GLU A 49 -1.71 1.20 -19.66
N ARG A 50 -2.23 2.43 -19.76
CA ARG A 50 -1.68 3.47 -20.65
C ARG A 50 -0.24 3.87 -20.32
N TYR A 51 0.23 3.59 -19.11
CA TYR A 51 1.60 3.87 -18.64
C TYR A 51 2.44 2.60 -18.48
N ARG A 52 1.97 1.41 -18.89
CA ARG A 52 2.68 0.16 -18.65
C ARG A 52 4.11 0.13 -19.22
N GLN A 53 4.30 0.75 -20.39
CA GLN A 53 5.56 0.70 -21.16
C GLN A 53 6.40 1.99 -21.02
N THR A 54 6.14 2.83 -20.01
CA THR A 54 6.97 4.02 -19.75
C THR A 54 8.20 3.66 -18.92
N ASP A 55 9.17 4.57 -18.85
CA ASP A 55 10.34 4.44 -17.96
C ASP A 55 9.93 4.31 -16.48
N PHE A 56 8.75 4.82 -16.14
CA PHE A 56 8.16 4.76 -14.83
C PHE A 56 6.69 4.34 -14.90
N PRO A 57 6.39 3.02 -14.97
CA PRO A 57 5.01 2.57 -15.03
C PRO A 57 4.23 2.97 -13.79
N LYS A 58 3.07 3.58 -14.00
CA LYS A 58 2.20 4.02 -12.92
C LYS A 58 1.37 2.86 -12.40
N MET A 59 1.41 2.66 -11.09
CA MET A 59 0.62 1.63 -10.41
C MET A 59 -0.16 2.24 -9.25
N TYR A 60 -1.28 1.63 -8.89
CA TYR A 60 -2.14 2.11 -7.80
C TYR A 60 -2.75 0.96 -7.02
N ILE A 61 -3.12 1.20 -5.76
CA ILE A 61 -3.90 0.28 -4.94
C ILE A 61 -5.09 1.03 -4.29
N ASP A 62 -6.27 0.41 -4.26
CA ASP A 62 -7.41 0.90 -3.46
C ASP A 62 -7.14 0.53 -1.99
N MET A 63 -6.96 1.55 -1.15
CA MET A 63 -6.61 1.39 0.26
C MET A 63 -7.81 0.99 1.11
N ARG A 64 -9.04 1.23 0.67
CA ARG A 64 -10.25 0.89 1.43
C ARG A 64 -10.33 -0.59 1.83
N PRO A 65 -10.21 -1.56 0.91
CA PRO A 65 -10.20 -2.98 1.30
C PRO A 65 -8.96 -3.37 2.13
N VAL A 66 -7.89 -2.58 2.10
CA VAL A 66 -6.70 -2.82 2.94
C VAL A 66 -6.99 -2.40 4.38
N VAL A 67 -7.55 -1.20 4.56
CA VAL A 67 -7.96 -0.66 5.87
C VAL A 67 -9.03 -1.56 6.51
N GLU A 68 -10.05 -1.97 5.76
CA GLU A 68 -11.11 -2.85 6.24
C GLU A 68 -10.58 -4.19 6.78
N ARG A 69 -9.52 -4.74 6.17
CA ARG A 69 -8.88 -5.99 6.61
C ARG A 69 -7.89 -5.83 7.76
N MET A 70 -7.41 -4.60 7.99
CA MET A 70 -6.45 -4.29 9.05
C MET A 70 -7.13 -3.94 10.37
N GLN A 71 -8.44 -3.72 10.38
CA GLN A 71 -9.17 -3.52 11.62
C GLN A 71 -9.10 -4.82 12.45
N PRO A 72 -8.63 -4.76 13.70
CA PRO A 72 -8.59 -5.93 14.55
C PRO A 72 -10.02 -6.44 14.78
N GLU A 73 -10.23 -7.74 14.58
CA GLU A 73 -11.51 -8.39 14.90
C GLU A 73 -11.73 -8.49 16.42
N GLU A 74 -10.63 -8.47 17.19
CA GLU A 74 -10.65 -8.55 18.65
C GLU A 74 -10.73 -7.15 19.28
N SER A 75 -11.66 -6.99 20.20
CA SER A 75 -11.80 -5.79 21.02
C SER A 75 -10.84 -5.86 22.20
N LEU A 76 -10.11 -4.78 22.48
CA LEU A 76 -9.31 -4.66 23.70
C LEU A 76 -10.16 -4.33 24.94
N SER A 77 -11.49 -4.22 24.78
CA SER A 77 -12.44 -3.96 25.87
C SER A 77 -12.28 -4.89 27.07
N ASP A 78 -11.83 -6.12 26.80
CA ASP A 78 -11.68 -7.14 27.84
C ASP A 78 -10.45 -6.90 28.74
N PHE A 79 -9.57 -5.96 28.37
CA PHE A 79 -8.36 -5.59 29.09
C PHE A 79 -8.38 -4.16 29.65
N GLU A 80 -9.39 -3.36 29.29
CA GLU A 80 -9.58 -2.00 29.83
C GLU A 80 -10.38 -2.10 31.15
N VAL A 81 -9.64 -2.16 32.28
CA VAL A 81 -10.17 -2.17 33.66
C VAL A 81 -10.54 -0.78 34.14
#